data_AF-A0A1G9JFZ2-F1
#
_entry.id   AF-A0A1G9JFZ2-F1
#
_cell.length_a   1.000
_cell.length_b   1.000
_cell.length_c   1.000
_cell.angle_alpha   90.00
_cell.angle_beta   90.00
_cell.angle_gamma   90.00
#
_symmetry.space_group_name_H-M   'P 1'
#
loop_
_entity.id
_entity.type
_entity.pdbx_description
1 polymer ?
#
loop_
_entity_poly.entity_id
_entity_poly.type
_entity_poly.pdbx_seq_one_letter_code
_entity_poly.pdbx_strand_id
1 'polypeptide(L)'
;MQEIINNYRAEKEESILEDFRFIHNGKTGYYEIFDLNYWKRKDLIFELYHNYGLADKPLIKWLLTEELKASQINTPVYTVDLCAFMLYKHMEMEDIYMLYDAKFSAGTDLQVYVDIELLFGFDRNETKAYLENKPKDKRKNKKVLKAIEYYEQNPDATFKSRAAYIEHFETRKIKGIKSDLEELTENQ
;
A
#
# COMPACT_ATOMS: atom_id res chain seq x y z
N MET A 1 -8.46 -5.51 17.99
CA MET A 1 -7.47 -4.86 17.10
C MET A 1 -6.85 -3.61 17.73
N GLN A 2 -7.64 -2.69 18.30
CA GLN A 2 -7.10 -1.46 18.91
C GLN A 2 -6.01 -1.68 19.98
N GLU A 3 -6.14 -2.71 20.81
CA GLU A 3 -5.13 -3.06 21.83
C GLU A 3 -3.78 -3.44 21.18
N ILE A 4 -3.79 -4.24 20.12
CA ILE A 4 -2.58 -4.63 19.37
C ILE A 4 -1.87 -3.39 18.82
N ILE A 5 -2.63 -2.46 18.22
CA ILE A 5 -2.09 -1.19 17.70
C ILE A 5 -1.47 -0.38 18.83
N ASN A 6 -2.15 -0.27 19.97
CA ASN A 6 -1.66 0.50 21.13
C ASN A 6 -0.40 -0.13 21.73
N ASN A 7 -0.36 -1.44 21.87
CA ASN A 7 0.81 -2.15 22.39
C ASN A 7 2.00 -1.99 21.44
N TYR A 8 1.80 -2.14 20.12
CA TYR A 8 2.85 -1.87 19.15
C TYR A 8 3.31 -0.40 19.17
N ARG A 9 2.39 0.55 19.34
CA ARG A 9 2.72 1.98 19.48
C ARG A 9 3.64 2.24 20.68
N ALA A 10 3.37 1.59 21.81
CA ALA A 10 4.11 1.76 23.05
C ALA A 10 5.48 1.06 23.02
N GLU A 11 5.50 -0.19 22.57
CA GLU A 11 6.67 -1.08 22.74
C GLU A 11 7.53 -1.18 21.48
N LYS A 12 6.94 -0.94 20.30
CA LYS A 12 7.58 -1.13 18.98
C LYS A 12 8.10 -2.55 18.72
N GLU A 13 7.64 -3.52 19.50
CA GLU A 13 8.03 -4.92 19.39
C GLU A 13 7.22 -5.62 18.28
N GLU A 14 7.92 -6.13 17.26
CA GLU A 14 7.29 -6.85 16.14
C GLU A 14 6.68 -8.19 16.56
N SER A 15 7.09 -8.78 17.68
CA SER A 15 6.55 -10.06 18.16
C SER A 15 5.04 -9.99 18.44
N ILE A 16 4.52 -8.79 18.73
CA ILE A 16 3.08 -8.54 18.93
C ILE A 16 2.30 -8.72 17.61
N LEU A 17 3.00 -8.63 16.47
CA LEU A 17 2.43 -8.72 15.13
C LEU A 17 2.53 -10.13 14.51
N GLU A 18 3.05 -11.12 15.23
CA GLU A 18 3.33 -12.46 14.68
C GLU A 18 2.10 -13.12 14.06
N ASP A 19 0.95 -13.01 14.73
CA ASP A 19 -0.34 -13.54 14.28
C ASP A 19 -0.92 -12.84 13.04
N PHE A 20 -0.28 -11.77 12.58
CA PHE A 20 -0.68 -11.00 11.41
C PHE A 20 0.25 -11.23 10.23
N ARG A 21 1.42 -11.88 10.42
CA ARG A 21 2.37 -12.15 9.33
C ARG A 21 1.72 -12.93 8.21
N PHE A 22 2.16 -12.71 6.98
CA PHE A 22 1.79 -13.55 5.85
C PHE A 22 2.22 -15.00 6.11
N ILE A 23 1.28 -15.95 6.04
CA ILE A 23 1.57 -17.38 6.14
C ILE A 23 0.88 -18.13 5.01
N HIS A 24 1.68 -18.52 4.02
CA HIS A 24 1.23 -19.38 2.93
C HIS A 24 0.84 -20.77 3.45
N ASN A 25 -0.30 -21.29 3.00
CA ASN A 25 -0.81 -22.62 3.39
C ASN A 25 -0.09 -23.85 2.77
N GLY A 26 1.04 -23.67 2.08
CA GLY A 26 1.79 -24.72 1.39
C GLY A 26 1.18 -25.33 0.11
N LYS A 27 0.03 -24.85 -0.39
CA LYS A 27 -0.64 -25.40 -1.58
C LYS A 27 -0.27 -24.67 -2.88
N THR A 28 -0.10 -25.40 -3.97
CA THR A 28 0.24 -24.81 -5.28
C THR A 28 -0.91 -24.83 -6.29
N GLY A 29 -2.05 -25.46 -5.93
CA GLY A 29 -3.22 -25.56 -6.79
C GLY A 29 -3.89 -24.20 -6.99
N TYR A 30 -4.39 -23.95 -8.20
CA TYR A 30 -5.25 -22.81 -8.48
C TYR A 30 -6.54 -22.91 -7.64
N TYR A 31 -6.89 -21.84 -6.92
CA TYR A 31 -7.92 -21.79 -5.85
C TYR A 31 -7.62 -22.56 -4.55
N GLU A 32 -6.52 -23.30 -4.46
CA GLU A 32 -6.12 -23.94 -3.19
C GLU A 32 -5.16 -23.08 -2.39
N ILE A 33 -4.50 -22.11 -3.03
CA ILE A 33 -3.52 -21.22 -2.43
C ILE A 33 -4.21 -20.10 -1.64
N PHE A 34 -3.82 -19.93 -0.37
CA PHE A 34 -4.31 -18.82 0.46
C PHE A 34 -3.35 -18.51 1.61
N ASP A 35 -3.52 -17.31 2.18
CA ASP A 35 -2.83 -16.84 3.39
C ASP A 35 -3.69 -17.13 4.63
N LEU A 36 -3.13 -17.88 5.57
CA LEU A 36 -3.79 -18.28 6.82
C LEU A 36 -4.15 -17.09 7.72
N ASN A 37 -3.42 -15.98 7.61
CA ASN A 37 -3.59 -14.82 8.48
C ASN A 37 -4.23 -13.62 7.77
N TYR A 38 -4.66 -13.77 6.52
CA TYR A 38 -5.20 -12.66 5.71
C TYR A 38 -6.31 -11.91 6.44
N TRP A 39 -7.30 -12.62 6.98
CA TRP A 39 -8.45 -12.00 7.65
C TRP A 39 -8.05 -11.20 8.90
N LYS A 40 -7.17 -11.74 9.74
CA LYS A 40 -6.65 -11.03 10.92
C LYS A 40 -5.92 -9.75 10.51
N ARG A 41 -5.08 -9.83 9.48
CA ARG A 41 -4.31 -8.69 9.00
C ARG A 41 -5.18 -7.63 8.32
N LYS A 42 -6.18 -8.04 7.53
CA LYS A 42 -7.22 -7.15 7.00
C LYS A 42 -7.87 -6.35 8.12
N ASP A 43 -8.35 -7.02 9.17
CA ASP A 43 -9.05 -6.36 10.29
C ASP A 43 -8.13 -5.38 11.04
N LEU A 44 -6.84 -5.73 11.21
CA LEU A 44 -5.85 -4.83 11.79
C LEU A 44 -5.61 -3.58 10.92
N ILE A 45 -5.50 -3.74 9.60
CA ILE A 45 -5.35 -2.63 8.64
C ILE A 45 -6.56 -1.69 8.71
N PHE A 46 -7.77 -2.24 8.75
CA PHE A 46 -9.00 -1.47 8.87
C PHE A 46 -9.07 -0.67 10.18
N GLU A 47 -8.78 -1.34 11.29
CA GLU A 47 -8.75 -0.69 12.60
C GLU A 47 -7.73 0.46 12.60
N LEU A 48 -6.54 0.23 12.05
CA LEU A 48 -5.50 1.24 11.95
C LEU A 48 -5.95 2.43 11.10
N TYR A 49 -6.60 2.18 9.97
CA TYR A 49 -7.08 3.23 9.07
C TYR A 49 -8.07 4.21 9.74
N HIS A 50 -8.82 3.78 10.75
CA HIS A 50 -9.74 4.67 11.46
C HIS A 50 -9.06 5.81 12.20
N ASN A 51 -7.83 5.60 12.69
CA ASN A 51 -7.10 6.61 13.45
C ASN A 51 -5.59 6.36 13.39
N TYR A 52 -5.02 6.52 12.20
CA TYR A 52 -3.58 6.46 11.97
C TYR A 52 -2.97 7.87 11.93
N GLY A 53 -1.70 7.96 12.31
CA GLY A 53 -0.91 9.16 12.19
C GLY A 53 0.54 8.87 11.82
N LEU A 54 1.38 9.91 11.84
CA LEU A 54 2.80 9.81 11.51
C LEU A 54 3.54 8.76 12.37
N ALA A 55 3.18 8.63 13.65
CA ALA A 55 3.79 7.67 14.57
C ALA A 55 3.53 6.19 14.21
N ASP A 56 2.53 5.94 13.36
CA ASP A 56 2.16 4.61 12.87
C ASP A 56 2.89 4.22 11.59
N LYS A 57 3.71 5.11 11.00
CA LYS A 57 4.46 4.81 9.77
C LYS A 57 5.22 3.48 9.83
N PRO A 58 5.92 3.11 10.93
CA PRO A 58 6.56 1.80 11.03
C PRO A 58 5.58 0.63 10.90
N LEU A 59 4.42 0.70 11.57
CA LEU A 59 3.37 -0.33 11.48
C LEU A 59 2.78 -0.41 10.06
N ILE A 60 2.50 0.75 9.45
CA ILE A 60 1.98 0.81 8.08
C ILE A 60 2.96 0.16 7.09
N LYS A 61 4.27 0.46 7.22
CA LYS A 61 5.31 -0.15 6.37
C LYS A 61 5.46 -1.65 6.63
N TRP A 62 5.30 -2.09 7.87
CA TRP A 62 5.28 -3.51 8.20
C TRP A 62 4.10 -4.21 7.53
N LEU A 63 2.89 -3.66 7.68
CA LEU A 63 1.66 -4.22 7.09
C LEU A 63 1.73 -4.26 5.56
N LEU A 64 2.16 -3.17 4.92
CA LEU A 64 2.33 -3.12 3.47
C LEU A 64 3.36 -4.16 2.99
N THR A 65 4.40 -4.44 3.77
CA THR A 65 5.39 -5.48 3.44
C THR A 65 4.75 -6.87 3.46
N GLU A 66 3.95 -7.18 4.47
CA GLU A 66 3.24 -8.46 4.56
C GLU A 66 2.17 -8.61 3.46
N GLU A 67 1.44 -7.54 3.15
CA GLU A 67 0.48 -7.52 2.04
C GLU A 67 1.15 -7.68 0.68
N LEU A 68 2.33 -7.09 0.47
CA LEU A 68 3.10 -7.31 -0.77
C LEU A 68 3.57 -8.77 -0.91
N LYS A 69 3.91 -9.46 0.19
CA LYS A 69 4.18 -10.91 0.15
C LYS A 69 2.91 -11.68 -0.20
N ALA A 70 1.78 -11.33 0.42
CA ALA A 70 0.49 -11.96 0.16
C ALA A 70 0.01 -11.77 -1.28
N SER A 71 0.29 -10.62 -1.90
CA SER A 71 -0.10 -10.29 -3.28
C SER A 71 0.53 -11.20 -4.34
N GLN A 72 1.56 -11.98 -3.97
CA GLN A 72 2.15 -13.00 -4.85
C GLN A 72 1.23 -14.23 -5.01
N ILE A 73 0.18 -14.36 -4.18
CA ILE A 73 -0.71 -15.51 -4.13
C ILE A 73 -2.20 -15.14 -4.24
N ASN A 74 -2.60 -14.48 -5.33
CA ASN A 74 -3.99 -14.13 -5.67
C ASN A 74 -4.85 -13.66 -4.48
N THR A 75 -4.29 -12.83 -3.61
CA THR A 75 -5.01 -12.21 -2.49
C THR A 75 -5.67 -10.91 -2.96
N PRO A 76 -6.76 -10.48 -2.30
CA PRO A 76 -7.41 -9.22 -2.63
C PRO A 76 -6.44 -8.04 -2.54
N VAL A 77 -6.50 -7.16 -3.53
CA VAL A 77 -5.57 -6.03 -3.70
C VAL A 77 -5.84 -4.83 -2.81
N TYR A 78 -7.03 -4.75 -2.23
CA TYR A 78 -7.54 -3.55 -1.55
C TYR A 78 -6.77 -3.20 -0.27
N THR A 79 -6.24 -4.19 0.44
CA THR A 79 -5.40 -4.02 1.63
C THR A 79 -4.05 -3.39 1.29
N VAL A 80 -3.45 -3.74 0.13
CA VAL A 80 -2.25 -3.08 -0.39
C VAL A 80 -2.53 -1.62 -0.69
N ASP A 81 -3.62 -1.33 -1.41
CA ASP A 81 -4.00 0.05 -1.77
C ASP A 81 -4.25 0.91 -0.53
N LEU A 82 -4.94 0.37 0.47
CA LEU A 82 -5.20 1.05 1.74
C LEU A 82 -3.92 1.34 2.53
N CYS A 83 -3.00 0.36 2.63
CA CYS A 83 -1.71 0.56 3.30
C CYS A 83 -0.82 1.56 2.55
N ALA A 84 -0.79 1.49 1.21
CA ALA A 84 -0.03 2.41 0.38
C ALA A 84 -0.54 3.85 0.53
N PHE A 85 -1.86 4.05 0.61
CA PHE A 85 -2.44 5.35 0.90
C PHE A 85 -2.06 5.88 2.29
N MET A 86 -2.19 5.06 3.34
CA MET A 86 -1.80 5.47 4.69
C MET A 86 -0.31 5.88 4.75
N LEU A 87 0.56 5.15 4.05
CA LEU A 87 1.97 5.49 3.91
C LEU A 87 2.14 6.82 3.16
N TYR A 88 1.47 7.00 2.03
CA TYR A 88 1.53 8.21 1.22
C TYR A 88 1.12 9.48 1.98
N LYS A 89 0.11 9.41 2.85
CA LYS A 89 -0.32 10.55 3.68
C LYS A 89 0.78 11.01 4.64
N HIS A 90 1.57 10.09 5.17
CA HIS A 90 2.64 10.35 6.14
C HIS A 90 4.06 10.06 5.59
N MET A 91 4.21 10.09 4.26
CA MET A 91 5.44 9.67 3.61
C MET A 91 6.60 10.63 3.84
N GLU A 92 7.80 10.09 3.71
CA GLU A 92 9.01 10.83 3.32
C GLU A 92 9.36 10.49 1.86
N MET A 93 10.27 11.25 1.24
CA MET A 93 10.64 11.01 -0.17
C MET A 93 11.18 9.59 -0.40
N GLU A 94 11.88 9.01 0.57
CA GLU A 94 12.36 7.64 0.55
C GLU A 94 11.25 6.60 0.42
N ASP A 95 10.04 6.89 0.91
CA ASP A 95 8.93 5.93 0.87
C ASP A 95 8.37 5.74 -0.55
N ILE A 96 8.78 6.57 -1.52
CA ILE A 96 8.39 6.46 -2.94
C ILE A 96 8.71 5.09 -3.53
N TYR A 97 9.79 4.44 -3.09
CA TYR A 97 10.17 3.12 -3.59
C TYR A 97 9.18 2.05 -3.13
N MET A 98 8.68 2.18 -1.90
CA MET A 98 7.70 1.25 -1.37
C MET A 98 6.34 1.44 -2.02
N LEU A 99 5.96 2.69 -2.31
CA LEU A 99 4.78 3.01 -3.10
C LEU A 99 4.89 2.50 -4.54
N TYR A 100 6.10 2.53 -5.13
CA TYR A 100 6.35 1.92 -6.44
C TYR A 100 6.15 0.42 -6.40
N ASP A 101 6.68 -0.25 -5.37
CA ASP A 101 6.48 -1.67 -5.20
C ASP A 101 5.00 -1.99 -4.95
N ALA A 102 4.27 -1.19 -4.18
CA ALA A 102 2.82 -1.33 -4.00
C ALA A 102 2.03 -1.34 -5.32
N LYS A 103 2.44 -0.54 -6.31
CA LYS A 103 1.77 -0.50 -7.63
C LYS A 103 2.27 -1.56 -8.61
N PHE A 104 3.56 -1.88 -8.60
CA PHE A 104 4.22 -2.62 -9.69
C PHE A 104 4.88 -3.94 -9.29
N SER A 105 4.90 -4.31 -8.01
CA SER A 105 5.59 -5.53 -7.56
C SER A 105 4.75 -6.81 -7.63
N ALA A 106 3.44 -6.70 -7.82
CA ALA A 106 2.58 -7.85 -8.09
C ALA A 106 1.92 -7.72 -9.47
N GLY A 107 1.05 -8.69 -9.78
CA GLY A 107 0.36 -8.83 -11.06
C GLY A 107 -0.45 -7.61 -11.51
N THR A 108 -1.18 -7.78 -12.61
CA THR A 108 -1.93 -6.71 -13.27
C THR A 108 -2.92 -6.00 -12.36
N ASP A 109 -3.47 -6.69 -11.35
CA ASP A 109 -4.49 -6.13 -10.47
C ASP A 109 -3.95 -4.96 -9.65
N LEU A 110 -2.77 -5.07 -9.03
CA LEU A 110 -2.19 -3.92 -8.30
C LEU A 110 -1.93 -2.73 -9.22
N GLN A 111 -1.54 -2.97 -10.47
CA GLN A 111 -1.30 -1.90 -11.43
C GLN A 111 -2.59 -1.15 -11.78
N VAL A 112 -3.74 -1.81 -11.72
CA VAL A 112 -5.06 -1.23 -11.96
C VAL A 112 -5.59 -0.51 -10.72
N TYR A 113 -5.54 -1.16 -9.56
CA TYR A 113 -6.20 -0.65 -8.35
C TYR A 113 -5.38 0.38 -7.55
N VAL A 114 -4.05 0.25 -7.52
CA VAL A 114 -3.19 1.20 -6.81
C VAL A 114 -2.94 2.41 -7.71
N ASP A 115 -3.35 3.59 -7.26
CA ASP A 115 -3.32 4.79 -8.12
C ASP A 115 -1.88 5.24 -8.41
N ILE A 116 -1.67 5.79 -9.61
CA ILE A 116 -0.37 6.36 -9.98
C ILE A 116 -0.05 7.64 -9.19
N GLU A 117 -1.06 8.36 -8.70
CA GLU A 117 -0.89 9.57 -7.89
C GLU A 117 0.03 9.37 -6.68
N LEU A 118 0.08 8.16 -6.12
CA LEU A 118 1.02 7.81 -5.03
C LEU A 118 2.49 8.01 -5.43
N LEU A 119 2.81 7.85 -6.72
CA LEU A 119 4.17 8.05 -7.26
C LEU A 119 4.50 9.50 -7.62
N PHE A 120 3.54 10.42 -7.53
CA PHE A 120 3.84 11.83 -7.67
C PHE A 120 4.37 12.46 -6.37
N GLY A 121 4.41 11.69 -5.26
CA GLY A 121 4.99 12.15 -4.01
C GLY A 121 4.32 13.42 -3.46
N PHE A 122 5.12 14.35 -2.91
CA PHE A 122 4.64 15.68 -2.48
C PHE A 122 4.22 16.53 -3.67
N ASP A 123 5.09 16.60 -4.66
CA ASP A 123 4.89 17.20 -5.96
C ASP A 123 5.64 16.38 -7.01
N ARG A 124 5.11 16.34 -8.23
CA ARG A 124 5.67 15.50 -9.29
C ARG A 124 7.06 15.96 -9.73
N ASN A 125 7.28 17.26 -9.86
CA ASN A 125 8.57 17.80 -10.28
C ASN A 125 9.59 17.67 -9.15
N GLU A 126 9.17 17.91 -7.90
CA GLU A 126 10.01 17.66 -6.73
C GLU A 126 10.45 16.20 -6.64
N THR A 127 9.51 15.26 -6.84
CA THR A 127 9.79 13.82 -6.83
C THR A 127 10.76 13.44 -7.94
N LYS A 128 10.57 13.94 -9.17
CA LYS A 128 11.50 13.72 -10.29
C LYS A 128 12.90 14.25 -9.96
N ALA A 129 13.00 15.48 -9.48
CA ALA A 129 14.27 16.09 -9.10
C ALA A 129 15.00 15.29 -7.99
N TYR A 130 14.27 14.81 -6.99
CA TYR A 130 14.82 13.95 -5.95
C TYR A 130 15.39 12.64 -6.53
N LEU A 131 14.64 11.98 -7.43
CA LEU A 131 15.06 10.72 -8.06
C LEU A 131 16.27 10.89 -9.01
N GLU A 132 16.38 12.02 -9.69
CA GLU A 132 17.53 12.32 -10.55
C GLU A 132 18.82 12.57 -9.75
N ASN A 133 18.70 13.23 -8.60
CA ASN A 133 19.84 13.68 -7.81
C ASN A 133 20.33 12.66 -6.76
N LYS A 134 19.59 11.57 -6.51
CA LYS A 134 19.96 10.58 -5.47
C LYS A 134 20.85 9.45 -6.02
N PRO A 135 22.14 9.39 -5.67
CA PRO A 135 23.09 8.47 -6.33
C PRO A 135 23.01 7.02 -5.84
N LYS A 136 22.46 6.76 -4.65
CA LYS A 136 22.52 5.45 -3.98
C LYS A 136 21.63 4.38 -4.65
N ASP A 137 20.60 4.77 -5.39
CA ASP A 137 19.57 3.85 -5.91
C ASP A 137 19.26 4.03 -7.41
N LYS A 138 20.25 4.40 -8.23
CA LYS A 138 20.09 4.76 -9.66
C LYS A 138 19.17 3.82 -10.46
N ARG A 139 19.26 2.50 -10.25
CA ARG A 139 18.40 1.53 -10.96
C ARG A 139 16.94 1.64 -10.56
N LYS A 140 16.65 1.76 -9.26
CA LYS A 140 15.28 1.93 -8.77
C LYS A 140 14.74 3.30 -9.17
N ASN A 141 15.55 4.36 -9.05
CA ASN A 141 15.17 5.71 -9.47
C ASN A 141 14.71 5.75 -10.93
N LYS A 142 15.49 5.13 -11.83
CA LYS A 142 15.15 5.04 -13.25
C LYS A 142 13.83 4.31 -13.50
N LYS A 143 13.46 3.32 -12.67
CA LYS A 143 12.16 2.64 -12.80
C LYS A 143 11.01 3.55 -12.40
N VAL A 144 11.13 4.25 -11.27
CA VAL A 144 10.10 5.18 -10.78
C VAL A 144 9.93 6.35 -11.75
N LEU A 145 11.03 6.96 -12.20
CA LEU A 145 11.03 8.04 -13.20
C LEU A 145 10.31 7.62 -14.48
N LYS A 146 10.68 6.46 -15.04
CA LYS A 146 10.03 5.93 -16.25
C LYS A 146 8.53 5.70 -16.06
N ALA A 147 8.10 5.24 -14.89
CA ALA A 147 6.69 5.06 -14.61
C ALA A 147 5.96 6.41 -14.60
N ILE A 148 6.50 7.41 -13.90
CA ILE A 148 5.94 8.77 -13.90
C ILE A 148 5.85 9.32 -15.33
N GLU A 149 6.97 9.29 -16.08
CA GLU A 149 7.05 9.77 -17.46
C GLU A 149 6.06 9.06 -18.39
N TYR A 150 5.91 7.74 -18.27
CA TYR A 150 4.98 6.96 -19.08
C TYR A 150 3.53 7.42 -18.87
N TYR A 151 3.11 7.64 -17.62
CA TYR A 151 1.76 8.14 -17.34
C TYR A 151 1.59 9.61 -17.76
N GLU A 152 2.64 10.42 -17.70
CA GLU A 152 2.63 11.81 -18.20
C GLU A 152 2.52 11.93 -19.72
N GLN A 153 2.87 10.89 -20.49
CA GLN A 153 2.78 10.90 -21.95
C GLN A 153 1.34 10.92 -22.46
N ASN A 154 0.35 10.57 -21.62
CA ASN A 154 -1.05 10.62 -22.01
C ASN A 154 -1.60 12.05 -21.88
N PRO A 155 -1.87 12.76 -22.99
CA PRO A 155 -2.34 14.16 -22.95
C PRO A 155 -3.75 14.30 -22.35
N ASP A 156 -4.54 13.24 -22.34
CA ASP A 156 -5.91 13.23 -21.81
C ASP A 156 -5.95 12.90 -20.31
N ALA A 157 -4.82 12.47 -19.72
CA ALA A 157 -4.77 12.10 -18.32
C ALA A 157 -4.77 13.35 -17.42
N THR A 158 -5.81 13.46 -16.57
CA THR A 158 -5.86 14.47 -15.52
C THR A 158 -5.48 13.85 -14.19
N PHE A 159 -4.36 14.29 -13.63
CA PHE A 159 -3.85 13.83 -12.35
C PHE A 159 -4.20 14.79 -11.23
N LYS A 160 -4.60 14.24 -10.07
CA LYS A 160 -4.90 15.04 -8.89
C LYS A 160 -3.60 15.56 -8.26
N SER A 161 -3.65 16.76 -7.68
CA SER A 161 -2.62 17.20 -6.73
C SER A 161 -2.64 16.29 -5.50
N ARG A 162 -1.57 16.27 -4.70
CA ARG A 162 -1.51 15.49 -3.46
C ARG A 162 -2.71 15.74 -2.54
N ALA A 163 -3.05 17.00 -2.31
CA ALA A 163 -4.19 17.38 -1.47
C ALA A 163 -5.52 16.86 -2.04
N ALA A 164 -5.75 17.06 -3.34
CA ALA A 164 -6.97 16.59 -4.00
C ALA A 164 -7.04 15.06 -4.07
N TYR A 165 -5.90 14.38 -4.18
CA TYR A 165 -5.83 12.92 -4.13
C TYR A 165 -6.19 12.38 -2.74
N ILE A 166 -5.61 12.96 -1.68
CA ILE A 166 -5.93 12.60 -0.30
C ILE A 166 -7.42 12.78 -0.02
N GLU A 167 -7.97 13.94 -0.36
CA GLU A 167 -9.40 14.21 -0.22
C GLU A 167 -10.26 13.20 -1.00
N HIS A 168 -9.89 12.92 -2.26
CA HIS A 168 -10.59 11.94 -3.09
C HIS A 168 -10.56 10.54 -2.47
N PHE A 169 -9.41 10.10 -1.95
CA PHE A 169 -9.27 8.79 -1.33
C PHE A 169 -10.18 8.67 -0.11
N GLU A 170 -10.10 9.64 0.80
CA GLU A 170 -10.81 9.62 2.09
C GLU A 170 -12.33 9.81 1.94
N THR A 171 -12.80 10.45 0.86
CA THR A 171 -14.23 10.75 0.67
C THR A 171 -14.93 9.83 -0.33
N ARG A 172 -14.19 9.26 -1.29
CA ARG A 172 -14.74 8.43 -2.37
C ARG A 172 -14.12 7.04 -2.44
N LYS A 173 -12.81 6.94 -2.69
CA LYS A 173 -12.17 5.65 -2.98
C LYS A 173 -12.32 4.65 -1.83
N ILE A 174 -12.15 5.13 -0.61
CA ILE A 174 -12.31 4.31 0.59
C ILE A 174 -13.68 3.62 0.65
N LYS A 175 -14.76 4.22 0.16
CA LYS A 175 -16.10 3.61 0.20
C LYS A 175 -16.17 2.34 -0.63
N GLY A 176 -15.53 2.35 -1.81
CA GLY A 176 -15.40 1.16 -2.66
C GLY A 176 -14.58 0.07 -1.97
N ILE A 177 -13.38 0.44 -1.48
CA ILE A 177 -12.49 -0.46 -0.74
C ILE A 177 -13.22 -1.13 0.44
N LYS A 178 -14.01 -0.36 1.22
CA LYS A 178 -14.79 -0.91 2.32
C LYS A 178 -15.84 -1.91 1.84
N SER A 179 -16.64 -1.54 0.84
CA SER A 179 -17.66 -2.41 0.25
C SER A 179 -17.04 -3.74 -0.22
N ASP A 180 -15.96 -3.66 -0.99
CA ASP A 180 -15.31 -4.85 -1.56
C ASP A 180 -14.76 -5.77 -0.46
N LEU A 181 -14.15 -5.21 0.59
CA LEU A 181 -13.58 -5.97 1.69
C LEU A 181 -14.64 -6.53 2.67
N GLU A 182 -15.81 -5.90 2.77
CA GLU A 182 -16.97 -6.40 3.51
C GLU A 182 -17.68 -7.54 2.74
N GLU A 183 -17.85 -7.41 1.42
CA GLU A 183 -18.42 -8.47 0.57
C GLU A 183 -17.56 -9.73 0.55
N LEU A 184 -16.24 -9.57 0.65
CA LEU A 184 -15.31 -10.71 0.73
C LEU A 184 -15.51 -11.53 2.02
N THR A 185 -15.93 -10.91 3.12
CA THR A 185 -16.18 -11.63 4.39
C THR A 185 -17.48 -12.43 4.42
N GLU A 186 -18.45 -12.14 3.55
CA GLU A 186 -19.76 -12.81 3.55
C GLU A 186 -19.81 -14.08 2.69
N ASN A 187 -18.78 -14.34 1.86
CA ASN A 187 -18.77 -15.41 0.86
C ASN A 187 -17.85 -16.61 1.20
N GLN A 188 -17.48 -16.80 2.46
CA GLN A 188 -16.70 -17.96 2.97
C GLN A 188 -17.31 -18.52 4.25
#